data_AF-B2TMT8-F1
#
_entry.id   AF-B2TMT8-F1
#
_cell.length_a   1.000
_cell.length_b   1.000
_cell.length_c   1.000
_cell.angle_alpha   90.00
_cell.angle_beta   90.00
_cell.angle_gamma   90.00
#
_symmetry.space_group_name_H-M   'P 1'
#
loop_
_entity.id
_entity.type
_entity.pdbx_description
1 polymer ?
#
loop_
_entity_poly.entity_id
_entity_poly.type
_entity_poly.pdbx_seq_one_letter_code
_entity_poly.pdbx_strand_id
1 'polypeptide(L)'
;MNLQKIKELENLKEELRQYGSKYENLSNERRHNYIVAAHNDFISFFKAKGFTINDRSKEIEAVYGSAKIKIDKYDEEEWYVGCYAVWNMSCKINKSKYRILLNKLGKYPTLSATYGGSKELSEDEKLDKDIELTKESIIKKKKDIEEFDTVKLGYGLINENEQNTDSKYPQFESMKKLLENIFE
;
A
#
# COMPACT_ATOMS: atom_id res chain seq x y z
N MET A 1 6.02 -37.44 -19.47
CA MET A 1 6.72 -36.15 -19.27
C MET A 1 6.94 -35.47 -20.62
N ASN A 2 6.17 -34.41 -20.91
CA ASN A 2 6.19 -33.72 -22.20
C ASN A 2 7.20 -32.55 -22.19
N LEU A 3 8.38 -32.78 -22.77
CA LEU A 3 9.49 -31.80 -22.83
C LEU A 3 9.09 -30.47 -23.48
N GLN A 4 8.17 -30.48 -24.45
CA GLN A 4 7.71 -29.25 -25.09
C GLN A 4 6.90 -28.39 -24.13
N LYS A 5 5.97 -28.99 -23.38
CA LYS A 5 5.16 -28.30 -22.37
C LYS A 5 6.00 -27.75 -21.22
N ILE A 6 7.04 -28.47 -20.79
CA ILE A 6 7.98 -27.98 -19.76
C ILE A 6 8.68 -26.71 -20.24
N LYS A 7 9.21 -26.73 -21.47
CA LYS A 7 9.88 -25.56 -22.06
C LYS A 7 8.92 -24.38 -22.23
N GLU A 8 7.67 -24.62 -22.62
CA GLU A 8 6.63 -23.59 -22.68
C GLU A 8 6.41 -22.95 -21.30
N LEU A 9 6.25 -23.76 -20.25
CA LEU A 9 6.05 -23.27 -18.89
C LEU A 9 7.25 -22.45 -18.39
N GLU A 10 8.48 -22.86 -18.68
CA GLU A 10 9.69 -22.11 -18.31
C GLU A 10 9.73 -20.73 -18.98
N ASN A 11 9.43 -20.67 -20.28
CA ASN A 11 9.35 -19.40 -21.01
C ASN A 11 8.26 -18.49 -20.42
N LEU A 12 7.08 -19.03 -20.10
CA LEU A 12 5.99 -18.28 -19.49
C LEU A 12 6.36 -17.78 -18.09
N LYS A 13 7.07 -18.58 -17.28
CA LYS A 13 7.56 -18.15 -15.96
C LYS A 13 8.55 -16.99 -16.08
N GLU A 14 9.46 -17.03 -17.05
CA GLU A 14 10.39 -15.93 -17.31
C GLU A 14 9.65 -14.66 -17.78
N GLU A 15 8.68 -14.80 -18.69
CA GLU A 15 7.81 -13.69 -19.10
C GLU A 15 7.05 -13.09 -17.90
N LEU A 16 6.44 -13.94 -17.06
CA LEU A 16 5.73 -13.50 -15.86
C LEU A 16 6.67 -12.77 -14.89
N ARG A 17 7.90 -13.26 -14.72
CA ARG A 17 8.92 -12.61 -13.88
C ARG A 17 9.26 -11.22 -14.40
N GLN A 18 9.43 -11.05 -15.71
CA GLN A 18 9.71 -9.75 -16.32
C GLN A 18 8.59 -8.73 -16.07
N TYR A 19 7.32 -9.13 -16.27
CA TYR A 19 6.19 -8.26 -15.94
C TYR A 19 6.06 -8.01 -14.44
N GLY A 20 6.37 -9.01 -13.61
CA GLY A 20 6.44 -8.88 -12.15
C GLY A 20 7.42 -7.79 -11.73
N SER A 21 8.67 -7.86 -12.19
CA SER A 21 9.70 -6.86 -11.89
C SER A 21 9.36 -5.47 -12.43
N LYS A 22 8.76 -5.38 -13.63
CA LYS A 22 8.30 -4.09 -14.18
C LYS A 22 7.24 -3.45 -13.29
N TYR A 23 6.23 -4.22 -12.86
CA TYR A 23 5.17 -3.74 -12.00
C TYR A 23 5.68 -3.33 -10.61
N GLU A 24 6.63 -4.09 -10.06
CA GLU A 24 7.27 -3.82 -8.77
C GLU A 24 8.03 -2.49 -8.80
N ASN A 25 8.83 -2.24 -9.84
CA ASN A 25 9.54 -0.97 -10.01
C ASN A 25 8.59 0.23 -10.06
N LEU A 26 7.52 0.14 -10.85
CA LEU A 26 6.47 1.17 -10.91
C LEU A 26 5.80 1.39 -9.55
N SER A 27 5.49 0.29 -8.84
CA SER A 27 4.87 0.34 -7.52
C SER A 27 5.77 1.00 -6.48
N ASN A 28 7.07 0.69 -6.50
CA ASN A 28 8.05 1.24 -5.58
C ASN A 28 8.25 2.75 -5.80
N GLU A 29 8.42 3.18 -7.05
CA GLU A 29 8.55 4.60 -7.39
C GLU A 29 7.30 5.39 -6.99
N ARG A 30 6.11 4.88 -7.33
CA ARG A 30 4.85 5.54 -6.94
C ARG A 30 4.71 5.62 -5.42
N ARG A 31 4.99 4.53 -4.71
CA ARG A 31 4.92 4.49 -3.25
C ARG A 31 5.86 5.53 -2.62
N HIS A 32 7.11 5.58 -3.07
CA HIS A 32 8.10 6.57 -2.64
C HIS A 32 7.59 8.00 -2.79
N ASN A 33 7.04 8.34 -3.96
CA ASN A 33 6.50 9.68 -4.23
C ASN A 33 5.34 10.06 -3.27
N TYR A 34 4.44 9.12 -2.98
CA TYR A 34 3.36 9.33 -2.00
C TYR A 34 3.86 9.49 -0.57
N ILE A 35 4.94 8.81 -0.17
CA ILE A 35 5.56 8.94 1.15
C ILE A 35 6.20 10.32 1.30
N VAL A 36 7.01 10.73 0.31
CA VAL A 36 7.63 12.05 0.30
C VAL A 36 6.57 13.16 0.34
N ALA A 37 5.51 13.04 -0.46
CA ALA A 37 4.39 13.98 -0.46
C ALA A 37 3.69 14.04 0.91
N ALA A 38 3.43 12.89 1.54
CA ALA A 38 2.78 12.82 2.85
C ALA A 38 3.60 13.55 3.94
N HIS A 39 4.91 13.31 3.99
CA HIS A 39 5.79 13.98 4.93
C HIS A 39 5.86 15.50 4.67
N ASN A 40 5.94 15.91 3.40
CA ASN A 40 5.95 17.32 3.03
C ASN A 40 4.65 18.04 3.39
N ASP A 41 3.49 17.40 3.16
CA ASP A 41 2.18 17.89 3.55
C ASP A 41 2.10 18.08 5.07
N PHE A 42 2.55 17.09 5.85
CA PHE A 42 2.60 17.16 7.32
C PHE A 42 3.45 18.35 7.79
N ILE A 43 4.68 18.46 7.28
CA ILE A 43 5.59 19.55 7.62
C ILE A 43 4.98 20.91 7.28
N SER A 44 4.42 21.03 6.07
CA SER A 44 3.86 22.29 5.58
C SER A 44 2.63 22.72 6.36
N PHE A 45 1.73 21.77 6.65
CA PHE A 45 0.51 22.00 7.42
C PHE A 45 0.82 22.58 8.80
N PHE A 46 1.73 21.96 9.55
CA PHE A 46 2.07 22.40 10.90
C PHE A 46 2.93 23.67 10.91
N LYS A 47 3.86 23.85 9.96
CA LYS A 47 4.61 25.11 9.81
C LYS A 47 3.67 26.29 9.56
N ALA A 48 2.67 26.14 8.69
CA ALA A 48 1.69 27.18 8.39
C ALA A 48 0.88 27.59 9.63
N LYS A 49 0.70 26.69 10.60
CA LYS A 49 0.04 26.92 11.89
C LYS A 49 1.01 27.38 13.00
N GLY A 50 2.27 27.69 12.67
CA GLY A 50 3.26 28.23 13.61
C GLY A 50 3.98 27.19 14.47
N PHE A 51 3.85 25.90 14.16
CA PHE A 51 4.59 24.85 14.87
C PHE A 51 6.07 24.83 14.43
N THR A 52 6.95 24.54 15.38
CA THR A 52 8.34 24.17 15.10
C THR A 52 8.39 22.71 14.68
N ILE A 53 9.13 22.40 13.62
CA ILE A 53 9.31 21.02 13.12
C ILE A 53 10.68 20.50 13.54
N ASN A 54 10.67 19.38 14.27
CA ASN A 54 11.85 18.60 14.60
C ASN A 54 11.87 17.36 13.72
N ASP A 55 12.74 17.35 12.72
CA ASP A 55 12.92 16.21 11.84
C ASP A 55 13.94 15.23 12.44
N ARG A 56 13.48 14.06 12.88
CA ARG A 56 14.32 13.04 13.53
C ARG A 56 14.54 11.85 12.58
N SER A 57 15.39 10.91 12.98
CA SER A 57 15.71 9.74 12.17
C SER A 57 14.50 8.82 11.91
N LYS A 58 13.60 8.67 12.89
CA LYS A 58 12.45 7.76 12.83
C LYS A 58 11.07 8.43 12.81
N GLU A 59 11.01 9.74 13.03
CA GLU A 59 9.75 10.48 13.17
C GLU A 59 9.93 11.95 12.80
N ILE A 60 8.84 12.58 12.40
CA ILE A 60 8.71 14.03 12.25
C ILE A 60 7.82 14.53 13.39
N GLU A 61 8.33 15.43 14.22
CA GLU A 61 7.61 15.98 15.37
C GLU A 61 7.29 17.47 15.15
N ALA A 62 6.02 17.84 15.23
CA ALA A 62 5.54 19.22 15.25
C ALA A 62 5.27 19.67 16.70
N VAL A 63 5.82 20.81 17.12
CA VAL A 63 5.72 21.34 18.49
C VAL A 63 5.21 22.78 18.52
N TYR A 64 4.22 23.06 19.37
CA TYR A 64 3.74 24.42 19.67
C TYR A 64 3.40 24.55 21.16
N GLY A 65 4.27 25.21 21.94
CA GLY A 65 4.15 25.22 23.40
C GLY A 65 4.19 23.80 23.99
N SER A 66 3.11 23.37 24.66
CA SER A 66 2.96 22.01 25.19
C SER A 66 2.40 21.01 24.17
N ALA A 67 1.89 21.49 23.02
CA ALA A 67 1.38 20.66 21.95
C ALA A 67 2.51 19.89 21.26
N LYS A 68 2.31 18.59 21.07
CA LYS A 68 3.23 17.73 20.31
C LYS A 68 2.43 16.76 19.44
N ILE A 69 2.68 16.80 18.15
CA ILE A 69 2.15 15.87 17.15
C ILE A 69 3.33 15.18 16.50
N LYS A 70 3.30 13.86 16.39
CA LYS A 70 4.36 13.06 15.79
C LYS A 70 3.78 12.16 14.73
N ILE A 71 4.46 12.05 13.59
CA ILE A 71 4.24 11.03 12.58
C ILE A 71 5.56 10.26 12.40
N ASP A 72 5.50 8.95 12.30
CA ASP A 72 6.67 8.14 11.97
C ASP A 72 7.16 8.45 10.55
N LYS A 73 8.45 8.21 10.32
CA LYS A 73 8.99 8.13 8.96
C LYS A 73 8.82 6.70 8.49
N TYR A 74 8.14 6.54 7.35
CA TYR A 74 7.98 5.22 6.75
C TYR A 74 9.33 4.63 6.35
N ASP A 75 9.57 3.38 6.74
CA ASP A 75 10.67 2.57 6.24
C ASP A 75 10.22 1.91 4.92
N GLU A 76 10.85 2.29 3.82
CA GLU A 76 10.50 1.79 2.49
C GLU A 76 10.78 0.29 2.30
N GLU A 77 11.58 -0.30 3.19
CA GLU A 77 11.84 -1.74 3.22
C GLU A 77 10.71 -2.53 3.91
N GLU A 78 9.82 -1.88 4.66
CA GLU A 78 8.68 -2.55 5.29
C GLU A 78 7.56 -2.81 4.28
N TRP A 79 6.99 -4.02 4.35
CA TRP A 79 5.87 -4.46 3.52
C TRP A 79 4.66 -4.75 4.40
N TYR A 80 3.52 -4.15 4.03
CA TYR A 80 2.26 -4.33 4.75
C TYR A 80 1.27 -5.12 3.90
N VAL A 81 0.74 -6.21 4.46
CA VAL A 81 -0.30 -6.99 3.78
C VAL A 81 -1.56 -6.12 3.65
N GLY A 82 -2.00 -5.88 2.42
CA GLY A 82 -3.27 -5.21 2.11
C GLY A 82 -3.22 -3.69 1.96
N CYS A 83 -2.07 -3.03 2.16
CA CYS A 83 -1.90 -1.60 1.89
C CYS A 83 -0.49 -1.30 1.34
N TYR A 84 -0.28 -0.09 0.82
CA TYR A 84 0.99 0.31 0.22
C TYR A 84 1.97 0.87 1.25
N ALA A 85 1.48 1.52 2.31
CA ALA A 85 2.27 2.08 3.40
C ALA A 85 1.36 2.31 4.62
N VAL A 86 1.95 2.37 5.81
CA VAL A 86 1.28 2.67 7.07
C VAL A 86 2.11 3.68 7.86
N TRP A 87 1.46 4.73 8.34
CA TRP A 87 2.04 5.67 9.30
C TRP A 87 1.30 5.62 10.62
N ASN A 88 2.03 5.79 11.71
CA ASN A 88 1.50 5.99 13.04
C ASN A 88 1.66 7.45 13.42
N MET A 89 0.53 8.12 13.67
CA MET A 89 0.49 9.48 14.15
C MET A 89 0.00 9.53 15.60
N SER A 90 0.68 10.27 16.46
CA SER A 90 0.26 10.49 17.84
C SER A 90 0.15 11.97 18.17
N CYS A 91 -0.89 12.34 18.89
CA CYS A 91 -1.13 13.69 19.39
C CYS A 91 -1.11 13.67 20.92
N LYS A 92 -0.16 14.38 21.52
CA LYS A 92 0.02 14.40 22.97
C LYS A 92 -1.08 15.20 23.69
N ILE A 93 -1.66 16.19 23.03
CA ILE A 93 -2.63 17.13 23.64
C ILE A 93 -3.88 16.37 24.11
N ASN A 94 -4.43 15.53 23.23
CA ASN A 94 -5.66 14.77 23.46
C ASN A 94 -5.40 13.27 23.67
N LYS A 95 -4.13 12.84 23.71
CA LYS A 95 -3.70 11.43 23.77
C LYS A 95 -4.26 10.59 22.61
N SER A 96 -4.56 11.22 21.48
CA SER A 96 -5.04 10.52 20.30
C SER A 96 -3.91 9.81 19.57
N LYS A 97 -4.23 8.66 19.00
CA LYS A 97 -3.38 7.83 18.17
C LYS A 97 -4.14 7.47 16.91
N TYR A 98 -3.49 7.67 15.78
CA TYR A 98 -4.04 7.42 14.47
C TYR A 98 -3.11 6.52 13.69
N ARG A 99 -3.70 5.64 12.91
CA ARG A 99 -3.01 4.90 11.86
C ARG A 99 -3.47 5.42 10.52
N ILE A 100 -2.53 5.79 9.67
CA ILE A 100 -2.79 6.33 8.34
C ILE A 100 -2.33 5.29 7.32
N LEU A 101 -3.20 4.88 6.40
CA LEU A 101 -2.92 3.82 5.44
C LEU A 101 -2.89 4.41 4.03
N LEU A 102 -1.81 4.17 3.28
CA LEU A 102 -1.80 4.42 1.85
C LEU A 102 -2.49 3.27 1.12
N ASN A 103 -3.61 3.51 0.47
CA ASN A 103 -4.31 2.48 -0.28
C ASN A 103 -5.06 3.03 -1.51
N LYS A 104 -5.65 2.14 -2.31
CA LYS A 104 -6.47 2.55 -3.46
C LYS A 104 -7.71 3.29 -2.95
N LEU A 105 -7.94 4.49 -3.48
CA LEU A 105 -9.10 5.30 -3.11
C LEU A 105 -10.40 4.55 -3.46
N GLY A 106 -11.37 4.58 -2.56
CA GLY A 106 -12.63 3.85 -2.66
C GLY A 106 -12.54 2.34 -2.40
N LYS A 107 -11.35 1.79 -2.09
CA LYS A 107 -11.17 0.37 -1.79
C LYS A 107 -10.57 0.19 -0.41
N TYR A 108 -11.01 -0.87 0.28
CA TYR A 108 -10.50 -1.27 1.58
C TYR A 108 -9.68 -2.56 1.44
N PRO A 109 -8.67 -2.78 2.30
CA PRO A 109 -7.91 -4.02 2.33
C PRO A 109 -8.86 -5.20 2.56
N THR A 110 -8.89 -6.15 1.64
CA THR A 110 -9.67 -7.39 1.77
C THR A 110 -8.77 -8.58 1.48
N LEU A 111 -8.87 -9.63 2.30
CA LEU A 111 -8.27 -10.93 2.00
C LEU A 111 -9.21 -11.70 1.06
N SER A 112 -8.71 -12.12 -0.10
CA SER A 112 -9.39 -13.08 -0.96
C SER A 112 -8.68 -14.42 -0.88
N ALA A 113 -9.39 -15.47 -0.45
CA ALA A 113 -8.91 -16.84 -0.54
C ALA A 113 -9.51 -17.50 -1.79
N THR A 114 -8.70 -18.23 -2.55
CA THR A 114 -9.16 -19.06 -3.66
C THR A 114 -9.18 -20.51 -3.20
N TYR A 115 -10.35 -21.15 -3.26
CA TYR A 115 -10.50 -22.56 -2.88
C TYR A 115 -10.04 -23.46 -4.04
N GLY A 116 -8.98 -24.24 -3.83
CA GLY A 116 -8.54 -25.26 -4.77
C GLY A 116 -9.32 -26.56 -4.56
N GLY A 117 -10.12 -26.98 -5.53
CA GLY A 117 -10.83 -28.26 -5.49
C GLY A 117 -9.87 -29.46 -5.44
N SER A 118 -10.23 -30.48 -4.66
CA SER A 118 -9.42 -31.66 -4.32
C SER A 118 -9.42 -32.77 -5.38
N LYS A 119 -9.44 -32.42 -6.67
CA LYS A 119 -9.40 -33.44 -7.73
C LYS A 119 -7.94 -33.85 -7.97
N GLU A 120 -7.62 -35.12 -7.80
CA GLU A 120 -6.31 -35.66 -8.19
C GLU A 120 -6.16 -35.55 -9.71
N LEU A 121 -5.25 -34.69 -10.14
CA LEU A 121 -4.85 -34.51 -11.53
C LEU A 121 -3.65 -35.40 -11.84
N SER A 122 -3.60 -35.95 -13.05
CA SER A 122 -2.39 -36.57 -13.60
C SER A 122 -1.26 -35.53 -13.77
N GLU A 123 -0.01 -35.98 -13.95
CA GLU A 123 1.12 -35.07 -14.13
C GLU A 123 0.98 -34.15 -15.35
N ASP A 124 0.48 -34.69 -16.47
CA ASP A 124 0.27 -33.89 -17.68
C ASP A 124 -0.88 -32.88 -17.50
N GLU A 125 -1.96 -33.24 -16.79
CA GLU A 125 -3.05 -32.31 -16.46
C GLU A 125 -2.61 -31.21 -15.47
N LYS A 126 -1.71 -31.52 -14.53
CA LYS A 126 -1.09 -30.50 -13.66
C LYS A 126 -0.28 -29.51 -14.48
N LEU A 127 0.50 -30.02 -15.44
CA LEU A 127 1.33 -29.19 -16.30
C LEU A 127 0.50 -28.26 -17.19
N ASP A 128 -0.60 -28.77 -17.78
CA ASP A 128 -1.54 -27.95 -18.57
C ASP A 128 -2.19 -26.86 -17.71
N LYS A 129 -2.63 -27.23 -16.50
CA LYS A 129 -3.21 -26.28 -15.55
C LYS A 129 -2.21 -25.18 -15.15
N ASP A 130 -0.95 -25.53 -14.90
CA ASP A 130 0.09 -24.56 -14.55
C ASP A 130 0.37 -23.60 -15.71
N ILE A 131 0.37 -24.10 -16.95
CA ILE A 131 0.50 -23.27 -18.15
C ILE A 131 -0.67 -22.29 -18.26
N GLU A 132 -1.91 -22.75 -18.11
CA GLU A 132 -3.10 -21.91 -18.15
C GLU A 132 -3.08 -20.83 -17.06
N LEU A 133 -2.82 -21.21 -15.80
CA LEU A 133 -2.74 -20.27 -14.68
C LEU A 133 -1.61 -19.24 -14.87
N THR A 134 -0.48 -19.65 -15.44
CA THR A 134 0.63 -18.74 -15.73
C THR A 134 0.24 -17.75 -16.83
N LYS A 135 -0.44 -18.19 -17.90
CA LYS A 135 -0.96 -17.32 -18.96
C LYS A 135 -1.97 -16.30 -18.42
N GLU A 136 -2.92 -16.74 -17.60
CA GLU A 136 -3.89 -15.86 -16.94
C GLU A 136 -3.19 -14.82 -16.05
N SER A 137 -2.17 -15.25 -15.30
CA SER A 137 -1.37 -14.36 -14.45
C SER A 137 -0.62 -13.31 -15.25
N ILE A 138 -0.05 -13.67 -16.40
CA ILE A 138 0.61 -12.73 -17.32
C ILE A 138 -0.39 -11.71 -17.86
N ILE A 139 -1.56 -12.15 -18.32
CA ILE A 139 -2.62 -11.25 -18.84
C ILE A 139 -3.04 -10.26 -17.76
N LYS A 140 -3.29 -10.75 -16.54
CA LYS A 140 -3.64 -9.91 -15.39
C LYS A 140 -2.53 -8.89 -15.08
N LYS A 141 -1.26 -9.31 -15.09
CA LYS A 141 -0.13 -8.40 -14.82
C LYS A 141 0.09 -7.36 -15.92
N LYS A 142 -0.07 -7.71 -17.19
CA LYS A 142 -0.05 -6.75 -18.30
C LYS A 142 -1.11 -5.69 -18.11
N LYS A 143 -2.35 -6.11 -17.83
CA LYS A 143 -3.47 -5.20 -17.52
C LYS A 143 -3.19 -4.31 -16.31
N ASP A 144 -2.68 -4.87 -15.22
CA ASP A 144 -2.32 -4.11 -14.01
C ASP A 144 -1.26 -3.03 -14.30
N ILE A 145 -0.34 -3.28 -15.25
CA ILE A 145 0.68 -2.31 -15.70
C ILE A 145 0.06 -1.24 -16.60
N GLU A 146 -0.78 -1.63 -17.57
CA GLU A 146 -1.47 -0.69 -18.47
C GLU A 146 -2.40 0.26 -17.72
N GLU A 147 -3.11 -0.26 -16.71
CA GLU A 147 -4.03 0.52 -15.89
C GLU A 147 -3.33 1.20 -14.70
N PHE A 148 -2.01 1.08 -14.57
CA PHE A 148 -1.29 1.47 -13.35
C PHE A 148 -1.56 2.92 -12.95
N ASP A 149 -1.48 3.86 -13.91
CA ASP A 149 -1.67 5.30 -13.69
C ASP A 149 -3.14 5.71 -13.51
N THR A 150 -4.08 4.83 -13.86
CA THR A 150 -5.52 5.08 -13.64
C THR A 150 -5.92 4.89 -12.18
N VAL A 151 -5.12 4.12 -11.43
CA VAL A 151 -5.37 3.81 -10.03
C VAL A 151 -4.97 4.99 -9.15
N LYS A 152 -5.96 5.71 -8.63
CA LYS A 152 -5.74 6.74 -7.62
C LYS A 152 -5.50 6.12 -6.24
N LEU A 153 -4.41 6.51 -5.59
CA LEU A 153 -4.17 6.22 -4.17
C LEU A 153 -4.66 7.38 -3.31
N GLY A 154 -4.97 7.06 -2.05
CA GLY A 154 -5.34 8.01 -1.01
C GLY A 154 -4.93 7.49 0.37
N TYR A 155 -5.31 8.26 1.39
CA TYR A 155 -4.94 8.03 2.78
C TYR A 155 -6.17 7.64 3.59
N GLY A 156 -6.20 6.42 4.09
CA GLY A 156 -7.20 5.96 5.07
C GLY A 156 -6.82 6.38 6.48
N LEU A 157 -7.79 6.79 7.29
CA LEU A 157 -7.56 7.21 8.68
C LEU A 157 -8.28 6.28 9.67
N ILE A 158 -7.51 5.58 10.50
CA ILE A 158 -8.03 4.78 11.61
C ILE A 158 -7.72 5.49 12.92
N ASN A 159 -8.75 5.80 13.71
CA ASN A 159 -8.60 6.32 15.07
C ASN A 159 -8.43 5.14 16.03
N GLU A 160 -7.22 4.92 16.56
CA GLU A 160 -6.93 3.79 17.45
C GLU A 160 -7.53 3.97 18.85
N ASN A 161 -8.01 5.17 19.18
CA ASN A 161 -8.72 5.41 20.44
C ASN A 161 -10.17 4.91 20.39
N GLU A 162 -10.74 4.73 19.19
CA GLU A 162 -12.10 4.22 19.00
C GLU A 162 -12.04 2.70 18.83
N GLN A 163 -12.84 1.96 19.61
CA GLN A 163 -12.90 0.49 19.54
C GLN A 163 -13.56 -0.05 18.26
N ASN A 164 -14.01 0.84 17.35
CA ASN A 164 -14.59 0.42 16.08
C ASN A 164 -13.50 0.01 15.09
N THR A 165 -13.27 -1.30 15.06
CA THR A 165 -12.47 -2.02 14.07
C THR A 165 -13.24 -2.27 12.77
N ASP A 166 -14.11 -1.34 12.38
CA ASP A 166 -14.83 -1.48 11.12
C ASP A 166 -13.82 -1.50 9.97
N SER A 167 -14.00 -2.45 9.06
CA SER A 167 -13.18 -2.62 7.85
C SER A 167 -13.22 -1.40 6.91
N LYS A 168 -14.07 -0.42 7.22
CA LYS A 168 -14.26 0.83 6.49
C LYS A 168 -13.85 2.01 7.36
N TYR A 169 -12.92 2.79 6.86
CA TYR A 169 -12.41 4.02 7.45
C TYR A 169 -12.55 5.18 6.47
N PRO A 170 -12.65 6.43 6.93
CA PRO A 170 -12.62 7.57 6.03
C PRO A 170 -11.32 7.59 5.21
N GLN A 171 -11.43 7.96 3.94
CA GLN A 171 -10.30 8.09 3.02
C GLN A 171 -10.21 9.50 2.46
N PHE A 172 -8.99 9.95 2.23
CA PHE A 172 -8.67 11.30 1.79
C PHE A 172 -7.77 11.25 0.56
N GLU A 173 -7.95 12.19 -0.36
CA GLU A 173 -7.14 12.29 -1.58
C GLU A 173 -5.72 12.82 -1.32
N SER A 174 -5.51 13.50 -0.19
CA SER A 174 -4.21 14.03 0.22
C SER A 174 -4.03 13.98 1.73
N MET A 175 -2.76 13.98 2.15
CA MET A 175 -2.42 14.05 3.58
C MET A 175 -2.87 15.40 4.15
N LYS A 176 -2.78 16.49 3.38
CA LYS A 176 -3.35 17.78 3.78
C LYS A 176 -4.84 17.69 4.18
N LYS A 177 -5.70 17.11 3.33
CA LYS A 177 -7.14 16.96 3.61
C LYS A 177 -7.39 16.10 4.85
N LEU A 178 -6.57 15.06 5.04
CA LEU A 178 -6.63 14.22 6.23
C LEU A 178 -6.28 15.03 7.49
N LEU A 179 -5.23 15.84 7.46
CA LEU A 179 -4.82 16.66 8.60
C LEU A 179 -5.83 17.77 8.90
N GLU A 180 -6.42 18.40 7.89
CA GLU A 180 -7.55 19.33 8.04
C GLU A 180 -8.70 18.65 8.78
N ASN A 181 -9.08 17.42 8.39
CA ASN A 181 -10.14 16.68 9.08
C ASN A 181 -9.86 16.37 10.56
N ILE A 182 -8.59 16.26 10.97
CA ILE A 182 -8.22 15.95 12.36
C ILE A 182 -8.13 17.22 13.22
N PHE A 183 -7.73 18.35 12.64
CA PHE A 183 -7.32 19.55 13.39
C PHE A 183 -8.11 20.82 13.06
N GLU A 184 -9.08 20.77 12.15
CA GLU A 184 -10.02 21.86 11.81
C GLU A 184 -11.47 21.42 11.97
#